data_AF-A0A5M5PTH2-F1
#
_entry.id   AF-A0A5M5PTH2-F1
#
_cell.length_a   1.000
_cell.length_b   1.000
_cell.length_c   1.000
_cell.angle_alpha   90.00
_cell.angle_beta   90.00
_cell.angle_gamma   90.00
#
_symmetry.space_group_name_H-M   'P 1'
#
loop_
_entity.id
_entity.type
_entity.pdbx_description
1 polymer ?
#
loop_
_entity_poly.entity_id
_entity_poly.type
_entity_poly.pdbx_seq_one_letter_code
_entity_poly.pdbx_strand_id
1 'polypeptide(L)' 'MVIDSNVIDTLLREATASSRLRLNLNLRNNGERQSQRMLNGLQLGTILPIHRHHRGERWGVYTAD' A
#
# COMPACT_ATOMS: atom_id res chain seq x y z
N MET A 1 12.84 0.74 11.45
CA MET A 1 12.08 2.01 11.47
C MET A 1 10.99 1.87 12.50
N VAL A 2 10.84 2.89 13.35
CA VAL A 2 9.69 3.06 14.24
C VAL A 2 8.67 3.94 13.50
N ILE A 3 7.39 3.58 13.57
CA ILE A 3 6.30 4.41 13.04
C ILE A 3 5.72 5.17 14.24
N ASP A 4 5.98 6.46 14.30
CA ASP A 4 5.48 7.36 15.35
C ASP A 4 4.46 8.36 14.78
N SER A 5 3.93 9.22 15.66
CA SER A 5 2.97 10.26 15.26
C SER A 5 3.53 11.21 14.20
N ASN A 6 4.82 11.57 14.27
CA ASN A 6 5.42 12.47 13.29
C ASN A 6 5.44 11.85 11.89
N VAL A 7 5.74 10.56 11.78
CA VAL A 7 5.68 9.82 10.51
C VAL A 7 4.25 9.82 9.95
N ILE A 8 3.25 9.59 10.81
CA ILE A 8 1.84 9.55 10.41
C ILE A 8 1.36 10.93 9.97
N ASP A 9 1.62 11.97 10.77
CA ASP A 9 1.18 13.34 10.52
C ASP A 9 1.82 13.89 9.23
N THR A 10 3.11 13.60 9.02
CA THR A 10 3.80 13.99 7.78
C THR A 10 3.20 13.30 6.57
N LEU A 11 3.01 11.97 6.63
CA LEU A 11 2.43 11.20 5.53
C LEU A 11 1.01 11.70 5.17
N LEU A 12 0.18 11.98 6.18
CA LEU A 12 -1.17 12.48 5.98
C LEU A 12 -1.19 13.93 5.45
N ARG A 13 -0.30 14.80 5.93
CA ARG A 13 -0.16 16.16 5.41
C ARG A 13 0.29 16.15 3.95
N GLU A 14 1.23 15.29 3.58
CA GLU A 14 1.71 15.21 2.20
C GLU A 14 0.68 14.58 1.25
N ALA A 15 -0.16 13.67 1.77
CA ALA A 15 -1.26 13.10 0.99
C ALA A 15 -2.23 14.17 0.46
N THR A 16 -2.42 15.31 1.16
CA THR A 16 -3.32 16.38 0.70
C THR A 16 -2.82 17.10 -0.55
N ALA A 17 -1.53 17.02 -0.86
CA ALA A 17 -0.96 17.62 -2.07
C ALA A 17 -1.28 16.80 -3.34
N SER A 18 -1.67 15.53 -3.19
CA SER A 18 -2.11 14.70 -4.30
C SER A 18 -3.57 14.99 -4.65
N SER A 19 -3.89 15.11 -5.94
CA SER A 19 -5.29 15.18 -6.40
C SER A 19 -6.11 13.95 -6.01
N ARG A 20 -5.45 12.83 -5.72
CA ARG A 20 -6.07 11.59 -5.25
C ARG A 20 -6.20 11.53 -3.73
N LEU A 21 -5.70 12.55 -3.03
CA LEU A 21 -5.73 12.68 -1.57
C LEU A 21 -5.05 11.51 -0.84
N ARG A 22 -4.05 10.89 -1.47
CA ARG A 22 -3.34 9.73 -0.95
C ARG A 22 -1.86 9.74 -1.31
N LEU A 23 -1.04 9.15 -0.45
CA LEU A 23 0.40 8.97 -0.67
C LEU A 23 0.83 7.57 -0.20
N ASN A 24 1.84 7.01 -0.88
CA ASN A 24 2.49 5.79 -0.47
C ASN A 24 3.93 6.07 0.01
N LEU A 25 4.26 5.59 1.21
CA LEU A 25 5.60 5.56 1.75
C LEU A 25 6.17 4.14 1.64
N ASN A 26 7.26 4.00 0.89
CA ASN A 26 7.99 2.73 0.79
C ASN A 26 8.85 2.51 2.04
N LEU A 27 8.66 1.39 2.72
CA LEU A 27 9.37 1.03 3.96
C LEU A 27 10.37 -0.11 3.75
N ARG A 28 10.72 -0.43 2.50
CA ARG A 28 11.71 -1.46 2.19
C ARG A 28 13.10 -0.96 2.58
N ASN A 29 13.83 -1.82 3.28
CA ASN A 29 15.22 -1.53 3.68
C ASN A 29 16.20 -1.67 2.50
N ASN A 30 15.84 -2.45 1.47
CA ASN A 30 16.61 -2.65 0.24
C ASN A 30 15.69 -3.09 -0.92
N GLY A 31 16.16 -2.93 -2.16
CA GLY A 31 15.40 -3.31 -3.36
C GLY A 31 15.27 -4.82 -3.59
N GLU A 32 16.17 -5.61 -3.01
CA GLU A 32 16.27 -7.06 -3.24
C GLU A 32 15.25 -7.89 -2.44
N ARG A 33 14.71 -7.36 -1.34
CA ARG A 33 13.74 -8.10 -0.50
C ARG A 33 12.37 -8.18 -1.16
N GLN A 34 11.88 -9.39 -1.41
CA GLN A 34 10.58 -9.66 -2.04
C GLN A 34 9.36 -9.24 -1.20
N SER A 35 9.54 -9.01 0.11
CA SER A 35 8.45 -8.57 0.97
C SER A 35 7.94 -7.17 0.58
N GLN A 36 6.64 -7.03 0.37
CA GLN A 36 6.01 -5.71 0.28
C GLN A 36 5.95 -5.07 1.67
N ARG A 37 6.67 -3.96 1.85
CA ARG A 37 6.66 -3.15 3.08
C ARG A 37 6.38 -1.71 2.69
N MET A 38 5.16 -1.25 2.94
CA MET A 38 4.72 0.08 2.56
C MET A 38 3.66 0.58 3.55
N LEU A 39 3.56 1.90 3.70
CA LEU A 39 2.52 2.57 4.48
C LEU A 39 1.77 3.52 3.55
N ASN A 40 0.45 3.41 3.51
CA ASN A 40 -0.40 4.28 2.70
C ASN A 40 -1.12 5.28 3.61
N GLY A 41 -1.03 6.57 3.27
CA GLY A 41 -1.80 7.64 3.89
C GLY A 41 -2.94 8.04 2.97
N LEU A 42 -4.16 8.13 3.51
CA LEU A 42 -5.36 8.52 2.79
C LEU A 42 -6.06 9.62 3.57
N GLN A 43 -6.46 10.68 2.88
CA GLN A 43 -7.21 11.79 3.45
C GLN A 43 -8.71 11.64 3.18
N LEU A 44 -9.51 12.37 3.95
CA LEU A 44 -10.96 12.43 3.73
C LEU A 44 -11.25 12.90 2.30
N GLY A 45 -12.19 12.22 1.63
CA GLY A 45 -12.49 12.44 0.21
C GLY A 45 -11.66 11.60 -0.77
N THR A 46 -10.71 10.79 -0.29
CA THR A 46 -10.02 9.81 -1.15
C THR A 46 -11.03 8.85 -1.77
N ILE A 47 -11.09 8.80 -3.10
CA ILE A 47 -11.90 7.82 -3.82
C ILE A 47 -11.12 6.51 -3.91
N LEU A 48 -11.59 5.49 -3.21
CA LEU A 48 -11.07 4.13 -3.29
C LEU A 48 -11.94 3.28 -4.22
N PRO A 49 -11.42 2.82 -5.37
CA PRO A 49 -12.15 1.88 -6.21
C PRO A 49 -12.31 0.55 -5.47
N ILE A 50 -13.45 -0.09 -5.64
CA ILE A 50 -13.69 -1.44 -5.12
C ILE A 50 -12.73 -2.40 -5.83
N HIS A 51 -11.82 -3.00 -5.08
CA HIS A 51 -10.98 -4.08 -5.59
C HIS A 51 -11.66 -5.42 -5.26
N ARG A 52 -12.20 -6.09 -6.28
CA ARG A 52 -12.81 -7.41 -6.16
C ARG A 52 -11.98 -8.43 -6.91
N HIS A 53 -11.51 -9.47 -6.23
CA HIS A 53 -11.02 -10.66 -6.90
C HIS A 53 -12.22 -11.48 -7.37
N HIS A 54 -12.42 -11.55 -8.68
CA HIS A 54 -13.41 -12.44 -9.27
C HIS A 54 -12.82 -13.85 -9.26
N ARG A 55 -13.55 -14.83 -8.70
CA ARG A 55 -13.15 -16.24 -8.61
C ARG A 55 -12.62 -16.72 -9.98
N GLY A 56 -11.34 -17.06 -10.09
CA GLY A 56 -10.72 -17.48 -11.36
C GLY A 56 -9.26 -17.07 -11.62
N GLU A 57 -8.61 -16.32 -10.74
CA GLU A 57 -7.14 -16.14 -10.80
C GLU A 57 -6.45 -17.44 -10.36
N ARG A 58 -6.43 -18.39 -11.30
CA ARG A 58 -5.70 -19.67 -11.37
C ARG A 58 -4.94 -20.06 -10.09
N TRP A 59 -5.52 -21.01 -9.35
CA TRP A 59 -4.77 -21.96 -8.54
C TRP A 59 -3.82 -22.70 -9.48
N GLY A 60 -2.55 -22.29 -9.49
CA GLY A 60 -1.48 -23.03 -10.15
C GLY A 60 -1.39 -24.42 -9.56
N VAL A 61 -1.90 -25.39 -10.31
CA VAL A 61 -1.40 -26.76 -10.48
C VAL A 61 -0.31 -27.16 -9.49
N TYR A 62 -0.70 -27.80 -8.38
CA TYR A 62 0.12 -28.85 -7.79
C TYR A 62 -0.37 -30.16 -8.40
N THR A 63 0.19 -30.56 -9.55
CA THR A 63 0.23 -31.99 -9.85
C THR A 63 1.28 -32.56 -8.92
N ALA A 64 0.84 -33.47 -8.06
CA ALA A 64 1.73 -34.30 -7.27
C ALA A 64 2.42 -35.27 -8.23
N ASP A 65 3.72 -35.09 -8.38
CA ASP A 65 4.64 -36.12 -8.83
C ASP A 65 5.35 -36.67 -7.57
#